data_AF-A0A1M4BL77-F1
#
_entry.id   AF-A0A1M4BL77-F1
#
_cell.length_a   1.000
_cell.length_b   1.000
_cell.length_c   1.000
_cell.angle_alpha   90.00
_cell.angle_beta   90.00
_cell.angle_gamma   90.00
#
_symmetry.space_group_name_H-M   'P 1'
#
loop_
_entity.id
_entity.type
_entity.pdbx_description
1 polymer ?
#
loop_
_entity_poly.entity_id
_entity_poly.type
_entity_poly.pdbx_seq_one_letter_code
_entity_poly.pdbx_strand_id
1 'polypeptide(L)'
;MAVLPTLDRLRVAVQWMRDVSSAQESCAFTKDDLQAAVAAADDWTEANQTSFNQALPQPFRSTATTPQKIAVLAYVLWRRIGRLRAAEDG
;
A
#
# COMPACT_ATOMS: atom_id res chain seq x y z
N MET A 1 -0.52 13.25 4.60
CA MET A 1 0.76 12.51 4.68
C MET A 1 1.73 13.33 3.84
N ALA A 2 2.96 12.89 3.64
CA ALA A 2 3.77 13.48 2.58
C ALA A 2 4.13 12.37 1.61
N VAL A 3 4.24 12.72 0.34
CA VAL A 3 4.86 11.88 -0.68
C VAL A 3 6.20 11.34 -0.15
N LEU A 4 6.41 10.04 -0.34
CA LEU A 4 7.64 9.38 0.05
C LEU A 4 8.84 9.96 -0.72
N PRO A 5 9.98 10.17 -0.05
CA PRO A 5 11.23 10.46 -0.74
C PRO A 5 11.58 9.38 -1.77
N THR A 6 12.32 9.76 -2.81
CA THR A 6 12.76 8.84 -3.87
C THR A 6 13.43 7.58 -3.32
N LEU A 7 14.28 7.72 -2.30
CA LEU A 7 14.95 6.58 -1.67
C LEU A 7 13.97 5.59 -1.04
N ASP A 8 12.89 6.07 -0.43
CA ASP A 8 11.90 5.20 0.21
C ASP A 8 10.99 4.54 -0.83
N ARG A 9 10.63 5.22 -1.92
CA ARG A 9 9.98 4.60 -3.08
C ARG A 9 10.82 3.47 -3.68
N LEU A 10 12.15 3.68 -3.78
CA LEU A 10 13.07 2.62 -4.22
C LEU A 10 13.10 1.45 -3.25
N ARG A 11 13.13 1.70 -1.94
CA ARG A 11 13.08 0.63 -0.93
C ARG A 11 11.79 -0.18 -1.01
N VAL A 12 10.66 0.46 -1.29
CA VAL A 12 9.38 -0.21 -1.53
C VAL A 12 9.46 -1.13 -2.75
N ALA A 13 9.96 -0.64 -3.89
CA ALA A 13 10.13 -1.44 -5.10
C ALA A 13 11.07 -2.64 -4.86
N VAL A 14 12.18 -2.42 -4.15
CA VAL A 14 13.13 -3.48 -3.79
C VAL A 14 12.49 -4.53 -2.89
N GLN A 15 11.71 -4.12 -1.88
CA GLN A 15 11.03 -5.07 -1.01
C GLN A 15 9.99 -5.88 -1.80
N TRP A 16 9.20 -5.24 -2.65
CA TRP A 16 8.23 -5.92 -3.51
C TRP A 16 8.90 -7.01 -4.37
N MET A 17 10.05 -6.70 -5.00
CA MET A 17 10.79 -7.67 -5.81
C MET A 17 11.26 -8.87 -4.98
N ARG A 18 11.68 -8.66 -3.72
CA ARG A 18 12.06 -9.77 -2.82
C ARG A 18 10.88 -10.68 -2.54
N ASP A 19 9.71 -10.09 -2.29
CA ASP A 19 8.51 -10.86 -1.94
C ASP A 19 8.01 -11.69 -3.13
N VAL A 20 7.96 -11.09 -4.32
CA VAL A 20 7.54 -11.78 -5.56
C VAL A 20 8.55 -12.85 -5.96
N SER A 21 9.84 -12.58 -5.81
CA SER A 21 10.87 -13.60 -6.02
C SER A 21 10.73 -14.76 -5.03
N SER A 22 10.44 -14.48 -3.76
CA SER A 22 10.23 -15.51 -2.74
C SER A 22 8.97 -16.34 -3.02
N ALA A 23 7.94 -15.74 -3.60
CA ALA A 23 6.71 -16.41 -4.02
C ALA A 23 6.84 -17.13 -5.37
N GLN A 24 8.01 -17.04 -6.04
CA GLN A 24 8.26 -17.57 -7.39
C GLN A 24 7.21 -17.09 -8.42
N GLU A 25 6.69 -15.89 -8.23
CA GLU A 25 5.66 -15.33 -9.10
C GLU A 25 6.30 -14.69 -10.35
N SER A 26 5.79 -15.08 -11.52
CA SER A 26 6.24 -14.51 -12.80
C SER A 26 5.66 -13.13 -13.02
N CYS A 27 6.46 -12.18 -13.50
CA CYS A 27 6.01 -10.86 -13.91
C CYS A 27 6.40 -10.58 -15.37
N ALA A 28 5.57 -9.83 -16.09
CA ALA A 28 5.77 -9.48 -17.49
C ALA A 28 6.24 -8.03 -17.72
N PHE A 29 6.45 -7.29 -16.64
CA PHE A 29 6.84 -5.87 -16.66
C PHE A 29 8.31 -5.70 -16.29
N THR A 30 8.88 -4.55 -16.62
CA THR A 30 10.27 -4.21 -16.31
C THR A 30 10.43 -3.63 -14.92
N LYS A 31 11.68 -3.52 -14.45
CA LYS A 31 11.99 -2.85 -13.18
C LYS A 31 11.60 -1.37 -13.21
N ASP A 32 11.70 -0.72 -14.36
CA ASP A 32 11.36 0.69 -14.52
C ASP A 32 9.84 0.89 -14.44
N ASP A 33 9.05 -0.02 -15.03
CA ASP A 33 7.60 -0.03 -14.88
C ASP A 33 7.18 -0.16 -13.42
N LEU A 34 7.83 -1.04 -12.66
CA LEU A 34 7.57 -1.20 -11.22
C LEU A 34 7.87 0.10 -10.45
N GLN A 35 8.99 0.75 -10.72
CA GLN A 35 9.35 2.00 -10.05
C GLN A 35 8.36 3.12 -10.38
N ALA A 36 7.95 3.24 -11.65
CA ALA A 36 6.93 4.18 -12.08
C ALA A 36 5.57 3.88 -11.42
N ALA A 37 5.20 2.60 -11.29
CA ALA A 37 3.98 2.18 -10.60
C ALA A 37 4.01 2.52 -9.11
N VAL A 38 5.13 2.29 -8.41
CA VAL A 38 5.29 2.67 -7.00
C VAL A 38 5.17 4.18 -6.81
N ALA A 39 5.82 4.97 -7.67
CA ALA A 39 5.71 6.43 -7.63
C ALA A 39 4.25 6.89 -7.83
N ALA A 40 3.59 6.38 -8.88
CA ALA A 40 2.20 6.71 -9.17
C ALA A 40 1.24 6.30 -8.05
N ALA A 41 1.47 5.14 -7.42
CA ALA A 41 0.65 4.68 -6.29
C ALA A 41 0.80 5.58 -5.06
N ASP A 42 2.03 6.03 -4.76
CA ASP A 42 2.29 6.96 -3.66
C ASP A 42 1.70 8.35 -3.93
N ASP A 43 1.89 8.89 -5.14
CA ASP A 43 1.31 10.17 -5.57
C ASP A 43 -0.23 10.13 -5.51
N TRP A 44 -0.83 9.05 -5.99
CA TRP A 44 -2.28 8.85 -5.91
C TRP A 44 -2.76 8.77 -4.46
N THR A 45 -2.01 8.07 -3.60
CA THR A 45 -2.36 7.94 -2.18
C THR A 45 -2.33 9.30 -1.49
N GLU A 46 -1.34 10.15 -1.78
CA GLU A 46 -1.28 11.52 -1.28
C GLU A 46 -2.47 12.35 -1.78
N ALA A 47 -2.74 12.33 -3.08
CA ALA A 47 -3.81 13.12 -3.69
C ALA A 47 -5.22 12.74 -3.21
N ASN A 48 -5.44 11.48 -2.84
CA ASN A 48 -6.78 10.95 -2.50
C ASN A 48 -7.05 10.83 -1.00
N GLN A 49 -6.16 11.35 -0.14
CA GLN A 49 -6.34 11.26 1.32
C GLN A 49 -7.67 11.81 1.80
N THR A 50 -8.11 12.95 1.26
CA THR A 50 -9.38 13.57 1.66
C THR A 50 -10.56 12.67 1.33
N SER A 51 -10.58 12.10 0.12
CA SER A 51 -11.62 11.19 -0.33
C SER A 51 -11.67 9.94 0.55
N PHE A 52 -10.51 9.32 0.81
CA PHE A 52 -10.44 8.16 1.70
C PHE A 52 -10.89 8.49 3.13
N ASN A 53 -10.44 9.61 3.69
CA ASN A 53 -10.86 10.06 5.02
C ASN A 53 -12.36 10.29 5.09
N GLN A 54 -13.00 10.81 4.04
CA GLN A 54 -14.45 11.02 4.02
C GLN A 54 -15.25 9.72 3.91
N ALA A 55 -14.69 8.68 3.29
CA ALA A 55 -15.30 7.36 3.22
C ALA A 55 -15.31 6.61 4.58
N LEU A 56 -14.45 7.00 5.53
CA LEU A 56 -14.39 6.37 6.85
C LEU A 56 -15.57 6.79 7.74
N PRO A 57 -16.18 5.86 8.50
CA PRO A 57 -17.22 6.18 9.46
C PRO A 57 -16.78 7.24 10.48
N GLN A 58 -17.69 8.16 10.82
CA GLN A 58 -17.38 9.32 11.66
C GLN A 58 -16.69 8.97 12.99
N PRO A 59 -17.09 7.92 13.74
CA PRO A 59 -16.45 7.58 15.01
C PRO A 59 -14.99 7.18 14.86
N PHE A 60 -14.67 6.40 13.82
CA PHE A 60 -13.30 5.98 13.53
C PHE A 60 -12.47 7.14 12.96
N ARG A 61 -13.07 7.92 12.06
CA ARG A 61 -12.41 9.04 11.41
C ARG A 61 -11.96 10.12 12.40
N SER A 62 -12.74 10.39 13.45
CA SER A 62 -12.42 11.42 14.43
C SER A 62 -11.41 10.98 15.48
N THR A 63 -11.35 9.68 15.79
CA THR A 63 -10.52 9.13 16.88
C THR A 63 -9.19 8.55 16.39
N ALA A 64 -9.14 8.04 15.16
CA ALA A 64 -7.93 7.45 14.61
C ALA A 64 -6.92 8.51 14.13
N THR A 65 -5.65 8.24 14.40
CA THR A 65 -4.53 8.98 13.84
C THR A 65 -4.40 8.72 12.32
N THR A 66 -3.73 9.63 11.60
CA THR A 66 -3.50 9.47 10.15
C THR A 66 -2.81 8.13 9.81
N PRO A 67 -1.75 7.68 10.52
CA PRO A 67 -1.15 6.37 10.25
C PRO A 67 -2.12 5.20 10.45
N GLN A 68 -2.96 5.23 11.48
CA GLN A 68 -3.95 4.17 11.72
C GLN A 68 -4.99 4.08 10.59
N LYS A 69 -5.43 5.22 10.06
CA LYS A 69 -6.36 5.26 8.92
C LYS A 69 -5.75 4.62 7.68
N ILE A 70 -4.51 4.98 7.35
CA ILE A 70 -3.80 4.42 6.19
C ILE A 70 -3.47 2.94 6.41
N ALA A 71 -3.15 2.52 7.64
CA ALA A 71 -2.97 1.12 7.97
C ALA A 71 -4.23 0.31 7.62
N VAL A 72 -5.43 0.77 8.00
CA VAL A 72 -6.68 0.08 7.63
C VAL A 72 -6.80 -0.12 6.12
N LEU A 73 -6.48 0.89 5.31
CA LEU A 73 -6.47 0.75 3.85
C LEU A 73 -5.49 -0.34 3.40
N ALA A 74 -4.25 -0.32 3.91
CA ALA A 74 -3.24 -1.31 3.58
C ALA A 74 -3.67 -2.74 3.96
N TYR A 75 -4.22 -2.94 5.16
CA TYR A 75 -4.74 -4.25 5.60
C TYR A 75 -5.88 -4.75 4.70
N VAL A 76 -6.80 -3.87 4.28
CA VAL A 76 -7.88 -4.23 3.34
C VAL A 76 -7.31 -4.63 1.98
N LEU A 77 -6.34 -3.87 1.45
CA LEU A 77 -5.69 -4.19 0.17
C LEU A 77 -4.91 -5.51 0.24
N TRP A 78 -4.13 -5.74 1.30
CA TRP A 78 -3.44 -7.01 1.52
C TRP A 78 -4.39 -8.20 1.65
N ARG A 79 -5.53 -8.03 2.32
CA ARG A 79 -6.56 -9.07 2.39
C ARG A 79 -7.14 -9.39 1.01
N ARG A 80 -7.41 -8.37 0.19
CA ARG A 80 -7.96 -8.54 -1.17
C ARG A 80 -7.03 -9.32 -2.10
N ILE A 81 -5.72 -9.14 -1.95
CA ILE A 81 -4.72 -9.88 -2.73
C ILE A 81 -4.27 -11.19 -2.07
N GLY A 82 -4.91 -11.62 -0.98
CA GLY A 82 -4.59 -12.87 -0.29
C GLY A 82 -3.28 -12.87 0.50
N ARG A 83 -2.65 -11.70 0.67
CA ARG A 83 -1.36 -11.53 1.36
C ARG A 83 -1.51 -11.39 2.88
N LEU A 84 -2.68 -10.96 3.35
CA LEU A 84 -3.02 -10.98 4.77
C LEU A 84 -3.82 -12.25 5.11
N ARG A 85 -3.19 -13.13 5.91
CA ARG A 85 -3.82 -14.27 6.56
C ARG A 85 -4.15 -13.91 8.01
N ALA A 86 -5.40 -14.10 8.40
CA ALA A 86 -5.85 -14.01 9.77
C ALA A 86 -5.78 -15.41 10.42
N ALA A 87 -5.76 -15.47 11.75
CA ALA A 87 -5.68 -16.75 12.47
C ALA A 87 -6.86 -17.67 12.14
N GLU A 88 -7.99 -17.09 11.75
CA GLU A 88 -9.21 -17.77 11.35
C GLU A 88 -9.11 -18.46 9.98
N ASP A 89 -8.07 -18.18 9.18
CA ASP A 89 -7.91 -18.76 7.84
C ASP A 89 -7.21 -20.13 7.81
N GLY A 90 -6.66 -20.59 8.95
CA GLY A 90 -5.92 -21.84 9.07
C GLY A 90 -4.42 -21.71 8.81
#